data_AF-A0A1F5AY11-F1
#
_entry.id   AF-A0A1F5AY11-F1
#
_cell.length_a   1.000
_cell.length_b   1.000
_cell.length_c   1.000
_cell.angle_alpha   90.00
_cell.angle_beta   90.00
_cell.angle_gamma   90.00
#
_symmetry.space_group_name_H-M   'P 1'
#
loop_
_entity.id
_entity.type
_entity.pdbx_description
1 polymer ?
#
loop_
_entity_poly.entity_id
_entity_poly.type
_entity_poly.pdbx_seq_one_letter_code
_entity_poly.pdbx_strand_id
1 'polypeptide(L)'
;MPPKINAPFVEKVLVRFIREELGKCGCKKGILGLSGGLDSAVCTVLATRALGPRNVLGLIMPYGKAFPEDVRDAENLARRLGIRHETIDIAPQVDAYFTAHPTGSRVQRGNKMARERMSILYDFSAREGGFILGTSNKTELLIGYGTIHGDMACAINPMGDLYKTQVRELAAHLRVPAAIRRKSPTAGLWPGQTDEAEIGLAYEELDDILCGLVEERKRRKEIIEAGHRPAAVDRVVRMIRNSEFKRKLPPIAKLSLRSVGHDFLYPYSGRGPGVTPGSASAVLVRKHKTRASGEPKARPLTTGENKP
;
A
#
# COMPACT_ATOMS: atom_id res chain seq x y z
N MET A 1 -17.69 -16.87 3.02
CA MET A 1 -16.25 -16.66 2.77
C MET A 1 -16.07 -15.90 1.46
N PRO A 2 -14.94 -15.17 1.25
CA PRO A 2 -14.61 -14.64 -0.06
C PRO A 2 -14.60 -15.74 -1.12
N PRO A 3 -15.00 -15.43 -2.36
CA PRO A 3 -14.96 -16.40 -3.45
C PRO A 3 -13.52 -16.85 -3.72
N LYS A 4 -13.37 -18.13 -4.05
CA LYS A 4 -12.10 -18.72 -4.51
C LYS A 4 -11.59 -17.99 -5.74
N ILE A 5 -10.28 -17.75 -5.78
CA ILE A 5 -9.66 -17.09 -6.93
C ILE A 5 -9.35 -18.08 -8.05
N ASN A 6 -9.49 -17.63 -9.30
CA ASN A 6 -8.78 -18.27 -10.41
C ASN A 6 -7.32 -17.82 -10.36
N ALA A 7 -6.49 -18.55 -9.62
CA ALA A 7 -5.12 -18.14 -9.33
C ALA A 7 -4.24 -17.89 -10.58
N PRO A 8 -4.29 -18.70 -11.67
CA PRO A 8 -3.60 -18.38 -12.91
C PRO A 8 -4.04 -17.05 -13.54
N PHE A 9 -5.35 -16.77 -13.53
CA PHE A 9 -5.86 -15.51 -14.06
C PHE A 9 -5.45 -14.31 -13.20
N VAL A 10 -5.60 -14.43 -11.87
CA VAL A 10 -5.20 -13.39 -10.91
C VAL A 10 -3.71 -13.09 -11.05
N GLU A 11 -2.85 -14.11 -11.10
CA GLU A 11 -1.42 -13.92 -11.34
C GLU A 11 -1.17 -13.08 -12.62
N LYS A 12 -1.80 -13.45 -13.74
CA LYS A 12 -1.65 -12.74 -15.01
C LYS A 12 -2.05 -11.27 -14.88
N VAL A 13 -3.15 -10.98 -14.19
CA VAL A 13 -3.62 -9.61 -13.93
C VAL A 13 -2.61 -8.84 -13.08
N LEU A 14 -2.15 -9.40 -11.97
CA LEU A 14 -1.23 -8.71 -11.05
C LEU A 14 0.15 -8.47 -11.67
N VAL A 15 0.69 -9.45 -12.40
CA VAL A 15 1.95 -9.33 -13.15
C VAL A 15 1.84 -8.22 -14.19
N ARG A 16 0.71 -8.16 -14.90
CA ARG A 16 0.44 -7.10 -15.87
C ARG A 16 0.33 -5.72 -15.21
N PHE A 17 -0.42 -5.63 -14.11
CA PHE A 17 -0.59 -4.40 -13.33
C PHE A 17 0.77 -3.81 -12.91
N ILE A 18 1.66 -4.63 -12.32
CA ILE A 18 3.00 -4.16 -11.90
C ILE A 18 3.78 -3.59 -13.09
N ARG A 19 3.78 -4.30 -14.22
CA ARG A 19 4.52 -3.87 -15.41
C ARG A 19 3.96 -2.58 -16.01
N GLU A 20 2.63 -2.47 -16.09
CA GLU A 20 1.97 -1.30 -16.69
C GLU A 20 2.08 -0.07 -15.80
N GLU A 21 1.87 -0.18 -14.48
CA GLU A 21 1.97 0.98 -13.59
C GLU A 21 3.39 1.55 -13.51
N LEU A 22 4.41 0.69 -13.43
CA LEU A 22 5.81 1.15 -13.49
C LEU A 22 6.14 1.71 -14.89
N GLY A 23 5.68 1.04 -15.95
CA GLY A 23 5.90 1.43 -17.34
C GLY A 23 5.31 2.79 -17.69
N LYS A 24 4.13 3.15 -17.16
CA LYS A 24 3.51 4.49 -17.29
C LYS A 24 4.43 5.61 -16.80
N CYS A 25 5.36 5.30 -15.89
CA CYS A 25 6.30 6.24 -15.32
C CYS A 25 7.71 6.15 -15.90
N GLY A 26 7.91 5.31 -16.93
CA GLY A 26 9.23 4.98 -17.47
C GLY A 26 10.12 4.20 -16.49
N CYS A 27 9.56 3.73 -15.37
CA CYS A 27 10.26 2.97 -14.36
C CYS A 27 10.30 1.49 -14.75
N LYS A 28 11.43 0.83 -14.52
CA LYS A 28 11.58 -0.62 -14.75
C LYS A 28 11.91 -1.40 -13.48
N LYS A 29 12.21 -0.70 -12.38
CA LYS A 29 12.71 -1.30 -11.14
C LYS A 29 11.65 -1.28 -10.04
N GLY A 30 11.48 -2.42 -9.38
CA GLY A 30 10.63 -2.59 -8.20
C GLY A 30 11.47 -2.81 -6.97
N ILE A 31 11.12 -2.13 -5.88
CA ILE A 31 11.75 -2.26 -4.56
C ILE A 31 10.68 -2.65 -3.55
N LEU A 32 11.00 -3.54 -2.63
CA LEU A 32 10.05 -3.96 -1.61
C LEU A 32 10.76 -4.41 -0.33
N GLY A 33 10.07 -4.30 0.80
CA GLY A 33 10.49 -4.93 2.04
C GLY A 33 10.21 -6.44 2.00
N LEU A 34 11.26 -7.25 2.11
CA LEU A 34 11.15 -8.71 2.13
C LEU A 34 11.27 -9.21 3.57
N SER A 35 10.12 -9.41 4.20
CA SER A 35 10.03 -9.71 5.65
C SER A 35 10.21 -11.18 6.00
N GLY A 36 10.16 -12.10 5.03
CA GLY A 36 10.08 -13.55 5.29
C GLY A 36 8.66 -14.05 5.61
N GLY A 37 7.69 -13.14 5.66
CA GLY A 37 6.27 -13.43 5.76
C GLY A 37 5.61 -13.71 4.40
N LEU A 38 4.35 -14.15 4.45
CA LEU A 38 3.60 -14.61 3.29
C LEU A 38 3.39 -13.52 2.23
N ASP A 39 2.91 -12.34 2.63
CA ASP A 39 2.49 -11.31 1.68
C ASP A 39 3.69 -10.74 0.92
N SER A 40 4.76 -10.39 1.63
CA SER A 40 5.99 -9.92 1.00
C SER A 40 6.60 -10.97 0.07
N ALA A 41 6.55 -12.26 0.43
CA ALA A 41 7.00 -13.34 -0.45
C ALA A 41 6.17 -13.45 -1.74
N VAL A 42 4.83 -13.39 -1.65
CA VAL A 42 3.93 -13.40 -2.82
C VAL A 42 4.22 -12.20 -3.72
N CYS A 43 4.31 -11.00 -3.15
CA CYS A 43 4.59 -9.77 -3.89
C CYS A 43 5.95 -9.85 -4.60
N THR A 44 6.97 -10.42 -3.95
CA THR A 44 8.30 -10.62 -4.52
C THR A 44 8.29 -11.55 -5.73
N VAL A 45 7.55 -12.67 -5.65
CA VAL A 45 7.40 -13.59 -6.78
C VAL A 45 6.69 -12.90 -7.95
N LEU A 46 5.62 -12.16 -7.69
CA LEU A 46 4.88 -11.40 -8.71
C LEU A 46 5.76 -10.32 -9.37
N ALA A 47 6.49 -9.55 -8.57
CA ALA A 47 7.42 -8.54 -9.05
C ALA A 47 8.52 -9.13 -9.93
N THR A 48 9.09 -10.26 -9.52
CA THR A 48 10.11 -10.98 -10.27
C THR A 48 9.58 -11.44 -11.63
N ARG A 49 8.35 -11.96 -11.69
CA ARG A 49 7.70 -12.36 -12.95
C ARG A 49 7.35 -11.15 -13.84
N ALA A 50 7.00 -10.02 -13.23
CA ALA A 50 6.61 -8.80 -13.96
C ALA A 50 7.80 -8.08 -14.60
N LEU A 51 8.89 -7.91 -13.84
CA LEU A 51 10.01 -7.02 -14.16
C LEU A 51 11.29 -7.77 -14.53
N GLY A 52 11.37 -9.07 -14.21
CA GLY A 52 12.59 -9.87 -14.28
C GLY A 52 13.47 -9.66 -13.05
N PRO A 53 14.27 -10.67 -12.67
CA PRO A 53 14.95 -10.69 -11.37
C PRO A 53 16.00 -9.58 -11.19
N ARG A 54 16.65 -9.15 -12.28
CA ARG A 54 17.64 -8.06 -12.26
C ARG A 54 17.05 -6.69 -11.92
N ASN A 55 15.73 -6.55 -12.04
CA ASN A 55 15.01 -5.30 -11.82
C ASN A 55 14.25 -5.27 -10.49
N VAL A 56 14.45 -6.27 -9.63
CA VAL A 56 13.82 -6.36 -8.31
C VAL A 56 14.88 -6.28 -7.23
N LEU A 57 14.65 -5.40 -6.25
CA LEU A 57 15.45 -5.30 -5.03
C LEU A 57 14.58 -5.61 -3.81
N GLY A 58 14.95 -6.66 -3.07
CA GLY A 58 14.35 -6.98 -1.77
C GLY A 58 15.20 -6.43 -0.62
N LEU A 59 14.63 -5.60 0.25
CA LEU A 59 15.30 -5.15 1.46
C LEU A 59 14.80 -5.95 2.67
N ILE A 60 15.71 -6.62 3.36
CA ILE A 60 15.45 -7.41 4.56
C ILE A 60 15.88 -6.56 5.76
N MET A 61 14.92 -6.13 6.57
CA MET A 61 15.17 -5.10 7.60
C MET A 61 14.83 -5.59 9.01
N PRO A 62 15.65 -6.49 9.58
CA PRO A 62 15.44 -7.01 10.93
C PRO A 62 15.72 -5.95 11.99
N TYR A 63 15.18 -6.14 13.18
CA TYR A 63 15.54 -5.40 14.37
C TYR A 63 16.47 -6.27 15.23
N GLY A 64 17.78 -6.07 15.10
CA GLY A 64 18.81 -6.86 15.74
C GLY A 64 18.71 -8.34 15.40
N LYS A 65 18.80 -9.20 16.41
CA LYS A 65 18.69 -10.67 16.27
C LYS A 65 17.25 -11.18 16.35
N ALA A 66 16.25 -10.30 16.26
CA ALA A 66 14.86 -10.73 16.27
C ALA A 66 14.52 -11.52 15.00
N PHE A 67 13.73 -12.59 15.15
CA PHE A 67 13.20 -13.41 14.06
C PHE A 67 14.25 -13.91 13.04
N PRO A 68 15.30 -14.63 13.48
CA PRO A 68 16.37 -15.10 12.59
C PRO A 68 15.87 -16.10 11.52
N GLU A 69 14.75 -16.78 11.76
CA GLU A 69 14.10 -17.65 10.77
C GLU A 69 13.47 -16.85 9.63
N ASP A 70 12.86 -15.70 9.92
CA ASP A 70 12.26 -14.83 8.91
C ASP A 70 13.32 -14.23 7.99
N VAL A 71 14.45 -13.80 8.55
CA VAL A 71 15.61 -13.33 7.78
C VAL A 71 16.12 -14.45 6.86
N ARG A 72 16.33 -15.67 7.39
CA ARG A 72 16.80 -16.81 6.59
C ARG A 72 15.83 -17.16 5.46
N ASP A 73 14.53 -17.17 5.73
CA ASP A 73 13.52 -17.48 4.71
C ASP A 73 13.43 -16.39 3.64
N ALA A 74 13.52 -15.12 4.02
CA ALA A 74 13.60 -13.98 3.11
C ALA A 74 14.81 -14.12 2.17
N GLU A 75 16.00 -14.34 2.72
CA GLU A 75 17.21 -14.51 1.93
C GLU A 75 17.15 -15.74 1.02
N ASN A 76 16.65 -16.88 1.53
CA ASN A 76 16.48 -18.10 0.75
C ASN A 76 15.54 -17.88 -0.44
N LEU A 77 14.43 -17.17 -0.23
CA LEU A 77 13.52 -16.81 -1.31
C LEU A 77 14.18 -15.89 -2.33
N ALA A 78 14.91 -14.86 -1.87
CA ALA A 78 15.62 -13.94 -2.75
C ALA A 78 16.66 -14.66 -3.62
N ARG A 79 17.46 -15.55 -3.01
CA ARG A 79 18.43 -16.41 -3.72
C ARG A 79 17.75 -17.32 -4.74
N ARG A 80 16.64 -17.96 -4.37
CA ARG A 80 15.88 -18.85 -5.27
C ARG A 80 15.29 -18.10 -6.48
N LEU A 81 14.88 -16.85 -6.30
CA LEU A 81 14.35 -16.01 -7.37
C LEU A 81 15.45 -15.32 -8.20
N GLY A 82 16.69 -15.34 -7.74
CA GLY A 82 17.82 -14.68 -8.41
C GLY A 82 17.76 -13.15 -8.35
N ILE A 83 17.04 -12.58 -7.38
CA ILE A 83 16.92 -11.13 -7.21
C ILE A 83 18.07 -10.57 -6.36
N ARG A 84 18.38 -9.29 -6.55
CA ARG A 84 19.24 -8.56 -5.61
C ARG A 84 18.51 -8.42 -4.28
N HIS A 85 19.24 -8.59 -3.18
CA HIS A 85 18.73 -8.29 -1.85
C HIS A 85 19.83 -7.71 -0.97
N GLU A 86 19.42 -6.93 0.03
CA GLU A 86 20.30 -6.37 1.06
C GLU A 86 19.64 -6.54 2.43
N THR A 87 20.47 -6.83 3.44
CA THR A 87 20.04 -6.94 4.83
C THR A 87 20.53 -5.73 5.61
N ILE A 88 19.60 -4.97 6.21
CA ILE A 88 19.89 -3.72 6.92
C ILE A 88 19.27 -3.80 8.32
N ASP A 89 20.11 -3.89 9.35
CA ASP A 89 19.64 -3.86 10.73
C ASP A 89 19.12 -2.46 11.09
N ILE A 90 17.87 -2.38 11.56
CA ILE A 90 17.21 -1.14 11.98
C ILE A 90 17.35 -0.85 13.49
N ALA A 91 17.93 -1.77 14.27
CA ALA A 91 18.07 -1.58 15.71
C ALA A 91 18.87 -0.34 16.10
N PRO A 92 20.04 -0.04 15.48
CA PRO A 92 20.81 1.15 15.85
C PRO A 92 20.03 2.46 15.71
N GLN A 93 19.21 2.60 14.67
CA GLN A 93 18.42 3.79 14.37
C GLN A 93 17.22 3.92 15.32
N VAL A 94 16.55 2.78 15.60
CA VAL A 94 15.38 2.73 16.48
C VAL A 94 15.76 2.94 17.94
N ASP A 95 16.84 2.29 18.40
CA ASP A 95 17.28 2.36 19.79
C ASP A 95 17.91 3.69 20.15
N ALA A 96 18.63 4.33 19.22
CA ALA A 96 19.11 5.70 19.43
C ALA A 96 17.94 6.66 19.75
N TYR A 97 16.82 6.55 19.02
CA TYR A 97 15.64 7.36 19.27
C TYR A 97 15.02 7.08 20.64
N PHE A 98 14.80 5.81 21.00
CA PHE A 98 14.18 5.45 22.28
C PHE A 98 15.11 5.59 23.49
N THR A 99 16.42 5.74 23.27
CA THR A 99 17.36 6.16 24.33
C THR A 99 17.10 7.60 24.73
N ALA A 100 16.90 8.50 23.76
CA ALA A 100 16.59 9.90 24.01
C ALA A 100 15.12 10.13 24.42
N HIS A 101 14.20 9.31 23.90
CA HIS A 101 12.76 9.43 24.10
C HIS A 101 12.14 8.08 24.53
N PRO A 102 12.36 7.63 25.77
CA PRO A 102 11.92 6.31 26.21
C PRO A 102 10.40 6.16 26.19
N THR A 103 9.94 4.93 25.94
CA THR A 103 8.52 4.57 25.99
C THR A 103 8.35 3.17 26.56
N GLY A 104 7.30 2.96 27.36
CA GLY A 104 6.85 1.64 27.79
C GLY A 104 5.93 0.94 26.78
N SER A 105 5.51 1.63 25.72
CA SER A 105 4.53 1.12 24.75
C SER A 105 5.19 0.29 23.64
N ARG A 106 4.91 -1.02 23.62
CA ARG A 106 5.33 -1.92 22.54
C ARG A 106 4.77 -1.51 21.17
N VAL A 107 3.53 -1.02 21.14
CA VAL A 107 2.88 -0.53 19.92
C VAL A 107 3.59 0.70 19.37
N GLN A 108 4.01 1.64 20.22
CA GLN A 108 4.79 2.80 19.76
C GLN A 108 6.14 2.39 19.16
N ARG A 109 6.85 1.44 19.81
CA ARG A 109 8.10 0.88 19.26
C ARG A 109 7.86 0.19 17.91
N GLY A 110 6.81 -0.63 17.83
CA GLY A 110 6.36 -1.29 16.61
C GLY A 110 6.13 -0.32 15.44
N ASN A 111 5.37 0.75 15.69
CA ASN A 111 5.12 1.79 14.69
C ASN A 111 6.40 2.52 14.25
N LYS A 112 7.35 2.79 15.17
CA LYS A 112 8.64 3.39 14.82
C LYS A 112 9.47 2.44 13.95
N MET A 113 9.51 1.14 14.26
CA MET A 113 10.18 0.15 13.41
C MET A 113 9.58 0.09 12.01
N ALA A 114 8.25 0.04 11.89
CA ALA A 114 7.57 0.03 10.59
C ALA A 114 7.89 1.27 9.75
N ARG A 115 7.93 2.46 10.38
CA ARG A 115 8.30 3.72 9.71
C ARG A 115 9.78 3.83 9.38
N GLU A 116 10.66 3.26 10.20
CA GLU A 116 12.10 3.20 9.91
C GLU A 116 12.37 2.37 8.64
N ARG A 117 11.73 1.20 8.54
CA ARG A 117 11.77 0.37 7.34
C ARG A 117 11.28 1.13 6.12
N MET A 118 10.23 1.92 6.28
CA MET A 118 9.70 2.72 5.18
C MET A 118 10.65 3.86 4.78
N SER A 119 11.28 4.52 5.74
CA SER A 119 12.32 5.53 5.48
C SER A 119 13.46 4.97 4.63
N ILE A 120 13.96 3.79 4.99
CA ILE A 120 15.02 3.09 4.25
C ILE A 120 14.55 2.72 2.83
N LEU A 121 13.34 2.17 2.69
CA LEU A 121 12.80 1.81 1.38
C LEU A 121 12.65 3.02 0.43
N TYR A 122 12.26 4.18 0.94
CA TYR A 122 12.19 5.41 0.13
C TYR A 122 13.57 5.99 -0.21
N ASP A 123 14.55 5.88 0.69
CA ASP A 123 15.95 6.21 0.38
C ASP A 123 16.48 5.32 -0.77
N PHE A 124 16.27 4.00 -0.70
CA PHE A 124 16.65 3.09 -1.78
C PHE A 124 15.86 3.31 -3.07
N SER A 125 14.59 3.70 -2.98
CA SER A 125 13.77 4.13 -4.12
C SER A 125 14.43 5.27 -4.89
N ALA A 126 14.92 6.28 -4.18
CA ALA A 126 15.65 7.40 -4.78
C ALA A 126 17.01 6.97 -5.37
N ARG A 127 17.78 6.14 -4.65
CA ARG A 127 19.10 5.65 -5.10
C ARG A 127 19.03 4.82 -6.36
N GLU A 128 18.06 3.91 -6.42
CA GLU A 128 17.95 2.93 -7.50
C GLU A 128 17.09 3.44 -8.67
N GLY A 129 16.34 4.53 -8.48
CA GLY A 129 15.34 5.01 -9.44
C GLY A 129 14.19 4.00 -9.61
N GLY A 130 13.79 3.35 -8.52
CA GLY A 130 12.78 2.28 -8.51
C GLY A 130 11.55 2.64 -7.69
N PHE A 131 10.41 1.99 -7.97
CA PHE A 131 9.18 2.20 -7.21
C PHE A 131 8.98 1.15 -6.13
N ILE A 132 8.42 1.60 -5.01
CA ILE A 132 8.10 0.75 -3.87
C ILE A 132 6.81 -0.02 -4.15
N LEU A 133 6.89 -1.34 -4.09
CA LEU A 133 5.74 -2.24 -4.15
C LEU A 133 5.23 -2.53 -2.74
N GLY A 134 3.99 -2.15 -2.48
CA GLY A 134 3.27 -2.43 -1.24
C GLY A 134 2.93 -3.91 -1.11
N THR A 135 2.79 -4.37 0.13
CA THR A 135 2.51 -5.78 0.45
C THR A 135 1.26 -5.98 1.30
N SER A 136 0.63 -4.91 1.79
CA SER A 136 -0.62 -5.00 2.56
C SER A 136 -1.74 -5.58 1.71
N ASN A 137 -2.43 -6.59 2.24
CA ASN A 137 -3.58 -7.21 1.58
C ASN A 137 -4.88 -6.45 1.93
N LYS A 138 -5.97 -6.76 1.21
CA LYS A 138 -7.28 -6.10 1.37
C LYS A 138 -7.81 -6.21 2.79
N THR A 139 -7.63 -7.37 3.43
CA THR A 139 -8.05 -7.60 4.81
C THR A 139 -7.42 -6.59 5.74
N GLU A 140 -6.08 -6.49 5.73
CA GLU A 140 -5.30 -5.56 6.55
C GLU A 140 -5.68 -4.10 6.27
N LEU A 141 -5.83 -3.72 5.01
CA LEU A 141 -6.21 -2.37 4.60
C LEU A 141 -7.60 -1.98 5.09
N LEU A 142 -8.58 -2.89 5.01
CA LEU A 142 -9.97 -2.64 5.42
C LEU A 142 -10.10 -2.45 6.93
N ILE A 143 -9.41 -3.25 7.74
CA ILE A 143 -9.45 -3.10 9.21
C ILE A 143 -8.40 -2.13 9.75
N GLY A 144 -7.51 -1.64 8.88
CA GLY A 144 -6.39 -0.75 9.24
C GLY A 144 -5.36 -1.41 10.14
N TYR A 145 -5.15 -2.71 9.97
CA TYR A 145 -4.10 -3.46 10.66
C TYR A 145 -2.78 -3.24 9.92
N GLY A 146 -2.18 -2.08 10.19
CA GLY A 146 -0.98 -1.58 9.55
C GLY A 146 -0.61 -0.19 10.06
N THR A 147 0.65 0.19 9.89
CA THR A 147 1.17 1.48 10.31
C THR A 147 1.03 2.49 9.17
N ILE A 148 0.27 3.57 9.40
CA ILE A 148 0.22 4.68 8.44
C ILE A 148 1.64 5.29 8.28
N HIS A 149 2.05 5.48 7.03
CA HIS A 149 3.42 5.87 6.64
C HIS A 149 4.52 4.88 7.05
N GLY A 150 4.14 3.67 7.47
CA GLY A 150 5.03 2.51 7.60
C GLY A 150 4.75 1.54 6.47
N ASP A 151 4.35 0.32 6.81
CA ASP A 151 4.02 -0.78 5.88
C ASP A 151 2.91 -0.45 4.88
N MET A 152 1.99 0.46 5.22
CA MET A 152 0.91 0.88 4.31
C MET A 152 1.37 1.87 3.23
N ALA A 153 2.55 2.48 3.35
CA ALA A 153 3.05 3.42 2.35
C ALA A 153 3.76 2.67 1.21
N CYS A 154 3.43 3.05 -0.03
CA CYS A 154 4.03 2.49 -1.23
C CYS A 154 3.72 3.39 -2.44
N ALA A 155 4.37 3.13 -3.58
CA ALA A 155 4.00 3.75 -4.84
C ALA A 155 2.79 3.03 -5.46
N ILE A 156 2.87 1.69 -5.53
CA ILE A 156 1.75 0.85 -5.98
C ILE A 156 1.61 -0.36 -5.05
N ASN A 157 0.40 -0.90 -4.93
CA ASN A 157 0.13 -2.11 -4.17
C ASN A 157 -0.61 -3.14 -5.05
N PRO A 158 0.08 -4.16 -5.59
CA PRO A 158 -0.55 -5.14 -6.46
C PRO A 158 -1.53 -6.07 -5.75
N MET A 159 -1.42 -6.26 -4.43
CA MET A 159 -2.25 -7.22 -3.68
C MET A 159 -3.33 -6.55 -2.82
N GLY A 160 -3.44 -5.22 -2.89
CA GLY A 160 -4.35 -4.45 -2.03
C GLY A 160 -5.83 -4.79 -2.20
N ASP A 161 -6.20 -5.52 -3.26
CA ASP A 161 -7.57 -5.98 -3.51
C ASP A 161 -7.77 -7.50 -3.32
N LEU A 162 -6.80 -8.21 -2.71
CA LEU A 162 -6.95 -9.61 -2.33
C LEU A 162 -7.12 -9.76 -0.82
N TYR A 163 -8.11 -10.55 -0.39
CA TYR A 163 -8.25 -10.95 1.02
C TYR A 163 -7.09 -11.86 1.45
N LYS A 164 -6.79 -11.95 2.75
CA LYS A 164 -5.69 -12.78 3.27
C LYS A 164 -5.81 -14.24 2.85
N THR A 165 -7.01 -14.79 2.91
CA THR A 165 -7.34 -16.14 2.45
C THR A 165 -7.02 -16.34 0.96
N GLN A 166 -7.29 -15.34 0.12
CA GLN A 166 -6.95 -15.36 -1.30
C GLN A 166 -5.44 -15.21 -1.54
N VAL A 167 -4.73 -14.45 -0.71
CA VAL A 167 -3.25 -14.39 -0.74
C VAL A 167 -2.65 -15.76 -0.40
N ARG A 168 -3.21 -16.50 0.57
CA ARG A 168 -2.80 -17.88 0.89
C ARG A 168 -3.00 -18.81 -0.33
N GLU A 169 -4.12 -18.70 -1.02
CA GLU A 169 -4.39 -19.45 -2.27
C GLU A 169 -3.37 -19.11 -3.36
N LEU A 170 -3.12 -17.82 -3.58
CA LEU A 170 -2.18 -17.36 -4.58
C LEU A 170 -0.75 -17.82 -4.25
N ALA A 171 -0.35 -17.78 -2.98
CA ALA A 171 0.96 -18.26 -2.54
C ALA A 171 1.19 -19.74 -2.88
N ALA A 172 0.14 -20.57 -2.73
CA ALA A 172 0.21 -21.98 -3.11
C ALA A 172 0.40 -22.16 -4.62
N HIS A 173 -0.39 -21.43 -5.43
CA HIS A 173 -0.27 -21.43 -6.89
C HIS A 173 1.12 -20.95 -7.36
N LEU A 174 1.65 -19.88 -6.76
CA LEU A 174 2.97 -19.34 -7.05
C LEU A 174 4.13 -20.21 -6.55
N ARG A 175 3.84 -21.30 -5.83
CA ARG A 175 4.82 -22.22 -5.22
C ARG A 175 5.78 -21.52 -4.25
N VAL A 176 5.27 -20.55 -3.49
CA VAL A 176 5.98 -19.95 -2.36
C VAL A 176 6.43 -21.08 -1.41
N PRO A 177 7.68 -21.06 -0.89
CA PRO A 177 8.19 -22.11 -0.02
C PRO A 177 7.22 -22.49 1.11
N ALA A 178 7.12 -23.79 1.41
CA ALA A 178 6.22 -24.28 2.46
C ALA A 178 6.56 -23.70 3.84
N ALA A 179 7.84 -23.45 4.12
CA ALA A 179 8.31 -22.79 5.33
C ALA A 179 7.66 -21.41 5.53
N ILE A 180 7.45 -20.63 4.46
CA ILE A 180 6.77 -19.33 4.52
C ILE A 180 5.25 -19.51 4.58
N ARG A 181 4.69 -20.42 3.76
CA ARG A 181 3.23 -20.62 3.65
C ARG A 181 2.58 -21.15 4.93
N ARG A 182 3.30 -21.92 5.75
CA ARG A 182 2.78 -22.55 6.96
C ARG A 182 2.98 -21.73 8.23
N LYS A 183 3.71 -20.61 8.16
CA LYS A 183 3.89 -19.71 9.30
C LYS A 183 2.57 -19.06 9.68
N SER A 184 2.35 -18.93 10.98
CA SER A 184 1.31 -18.06 11.51
C SER A 184 1.62 -16.61 11.11
N PRO A 185 0.64 -15.86 10.58
CA PRO A 185 0.83 -14.45 10.26
C PRO A 185 1.24 -13.64 11.50
N THR A 186 2.26 -12.80 11.32
CA THR A 186 2.81 -11.91 12.34
C THR A 186 3.36 -10.65 11.68
N ALA A 187 3.18 -9.51 12.33
CA ALA A 187 3.84 -8.27 11.94
C ALA A 187 5.34 -8.23 12.28
N GLY A 188 5.87 -9.21 13.03
CA GLY A 188 7.30 -9.32 13.34
C GLY A 188 7.84 -8.15 14.15
N LEU A 189 7.03 -7.58 15.04
CA LEU A 189 7.39 -6.40 15.85
C LEU A 189 7.92 -6.79 17.23
N TRP A 190 7.43 -7.89 17.83
CA TRP A 190 7.94 -8.42 19.09
C TRP A 190 7.70 -9.93 19.25
N PRO A 191 8.50 -10.65 20.06
CA PRO A 191 8.34 -12.09 20.24
C PRO A 191 6.94 -12.50 20.72
N GLY A 192 6.40 -13.57 20.13
CA GLY A 192 5.08 -14.13 20.47
C GLY A 192 3.88 -13.40 19.86
N GLN A 193 4.10 -12.37 19.04
CA GLN A 193 3.03 -11.66 18.34
C GLN A 193 2.41 -12.52 17.22
N THR A 194 1.08 -12.60 17.18
CA THR A 194 0.33 -13.10 16.02
C THR A 194 -0.80 -12.14 15.67
N ASP A 195 -1.06 -12.00 14.37
CA ASP A 195 -2.04 -11.04 13.89
C ASP A 195 -3.45 -11.40 14.36
N GLU A 196 -3.80 -12.69 14.34
CA GLU A 196 -5.11 -13.18 14.77
C GLU A 196 -5.36 -12.94 16.27
N ALA A 197 -4.32 -12.99 17.11
CA ALA A 197 -4.45 -12.67 18.53
C ALA A 197 -4.70 -11.17 18.77
N GLU A 198 -4.04 -10.29 18.02
CA GLU A 198 -4.26 -8.84 18.12
C GLU A 198 -5.61 -8.42 17.54
N ILE A 199 -5.99 -8.99 16.40
CA ILE A 199 -7.29 -8.73 15.76
C ILE A 199 -8.42 -9.33 16.61
N GLY A 200 -8.19 -10.51 17.20
CA GLY A 200 -9.16 -11.27 17.98
C GLY A 200 -10.11 -12.13 17.15
N LEU A 201 -9.76 -12.38 15.88
CA LEU A 201 -10.50 -13.21 14.92
C LEU A 201 -9.50 -13.96 14.03
N ALA A 202 -9.86 -15.20 13.67
CA ALA A 202 -9.14 -15.92 12.62
C ALA A 202 -9.37 -15.25 11.26
N TYR A 203 -8.40 -15.33 10.36
CA TYR A 203 -8.52 -14.70 9.04
C TYR A 203 -9.71 -15.24 8.23
N GLU A 204 -10.07 -16.52 8.39
CA GLU A 204 -11.23 -17.11 7.73
C GLU A 204 -12.55 -16.45 8.17
N GLU A 205 -12.76 -16.27 9.48
CA GLU A 205 -13.95 -15.58 10.01
C GLU A 205 -13.95 -14.09 9.63
N LEU A 206 -12.77 -13.45 9.71
CA LEU A 206 -12.59 -12.05 9.39
C LEU A 206 -12.90 -11.74 7.92
N ASP A 207 -12.31 -12.50 7.00
CA ASP A 207 -12.47 -12.31 5.57
C ASP A 207 -13.91 -12.59 5.13
N ASP A 208 -14.61 -13.53 5.78
CA ASP A 208 -16.03 -13.77 5.52
C ASP A 208 -16.90 -12.58 5.90
N ILE A 209 -16.73 -12.06 7.11
CA ILE A 209 -17.44 -10.87 7.58
C ILE A 209 -17.13 -9.68 6.67
N LEU A 210 -15.86 -9.47 6.31
CA LEU A 210 -15.46 -8.38 5.41
C LEU A 210 -16.07 -8.52 4.01
N CYS A 211 -16.09 -9.73 3.44
CA CYS A 211 -16.72 -9.98 2.14
C CYS A 211 -18.21 -9.65 2.17
N GLY A 212 -18.93 -10.09 3.22
CA GLY A 212 -20.33 -9.75 3.42
C GLY A 212 -20.57 -8.25 3.53
N LEU A 213 -19.74 -7.53 4.30
CA LEU A 213 -19.88 -6.08 4.50
C LEU A 213 -19.53 -5.27 3.24
N VAL A 214 -18.47 -5.64 2.53
CA VAL A 214 -17.84 -4.80 1.49
C VAL A 214 -18.31 -5.19 0.09
N GLU A 215 -18.23 -6.47 -0.26
CA GLU A 215 -18.58 -6.95 -1.61
C GLU A 215 -20.10 -7.09 -1.76
N GLU A 216 -20.71 -7.79 -0.81
CA GLU A 216 -22.14 -8.13 -0.86
C GLU A 216 -23.01 -7.01 -0.29
N ARG A 217 -22.40 -6.00 0.35
CA ARG A 217 -23.07 -4.85 0.99
C ARG A 217 -24.17 -5.27 1.97
N LYS A 218 -24.02 -6.43 2.61
CA LYS A 218 -24.95 -6.93 3.64
C LYS A 218 -24.96 -5.99 4.83
N ARG A 219 -26.15 -5.82 5.40
CA ARG A 219 -26.33 -5.15 6.69
C ARG A 219 -25.84 -6.07 7.80
N ARG A 220 -25.47 -5.46 8.93
CA ARG A 220 -25.08 -6.16 10.16
C ARG A 220 -26.01 -7.34 10.51
N LYS A 221 -27.33 -7.14 10.39
CA LYS A 221 -28.33 -8.16 10.73
C LYS A 221 -28.18 -9.42 9.87
N GLU A 222 -27.99 -9.24 8.57
CA GLU A 222 -27.87 -10.34 7.60
C GLU A 222 -26.59 -11.16 7.83
N ILE A 223 -25.50 -10.51 8.25
CA ILE A 223 -24.23 -11.20 8.58
C ILE A 223 -24.37 -12.02 9.87
N ILE A 224 -25.13 -11.52 10.84
CA ILE A 224 -25.43 -12.28 12.08
C ILE A 224 -26.34 -13.47 11.77
N GLU A 225 -27.37 -13.27 10.94
CA GLU A 225 -28.27 -14.34 10.48
C GLU A 225 -27.53 -15.41 9.66
N ALA A 226 -26.42 -15.04 9.01
CA ALA A 226 -25.52 -15.96 8.34
C ALA A 226 -24.61 -16.77 9.30
N GLY A 227 -24.75 -16.59 10.62
CA GLY A 227 -24.09 -17.42 11.64
C GLY A 227 -22.89 -16.76 12.35
N HIS A 228 -22.54 -15.52 12.03
CA HIS A 228 -21.46 -14.82 12.72
C HIS A 228 -21.91 -14.25 14.07
N ARG A 229 -21.03 -14.32 15.07
CA ARG A 229 -21.32 -13.77 16.40
C ARG A 229 -21.48 -12.25 16.33
N PRO A 230 -22.51 -11.65 16.96
CA PRO A 230 -22.70 -10.19 16.95
C PRO A 230 -21.45 -9.41 17.38
N ALA A 231 -20.75 -9.88 18.41
CA ALA A 231 -19.53 -9.25 18.90
C ALA A 231 -18.37 -9.26 17.87
N ALA A 232 -18.27 -10.28 17.03
CA ALA A 232 -17.28 -10.36 15.97
C ALA A 232 -17.60 -9.34 14.86
N VAL A 233 -18.85 -9.31 14.41
CA VAL A 233 -19.33 -8.35 13.39
C VAL A 233 -19.13 -6.91 13.87
N ASP A 234 -19.53 -6.60 15.11
CA ASP A 234 -19.38 -5.27 15.71
C ASP A 234 -17.92 -4.83 15.82
N ARG A 235 -17.03 -5.77 16.16
CA ARG A 235 -15.59 -5.54 16.19
C ARG A 235 -15.06 -5.18 14.80
N VAL A 236 -15.37 -5.96 13.76
CA VAL A 236 -14.92 -5.70 12.39
C VAL A 236 -15.44 -4.34 11.89
N VAL A 237 -16.74 -4.04 12.09
CA VAL A 237 -17.32 -2.74 11.72
C VAL A 237 -16.61 -1.59 12.43
N ARG A 238 -16.28 -1.75 13.72
CA ARG A 238 -15.54 -0.74 14.49
C ARG A 238 -14.13 -0.55 13.95
N MET A 239 -13.41 -1.64 13.62
CA MET A 239 -12.07 -1.56 13.06
C MET A 239 -12.06 -0.84 11.71
N ILE A 240 -13.02 -1.14 10.82
CA ILE A 240 -13.16 -0.44 9.53
C ILE A 240 -13.36 1.06 9.77
N ARG A 241 -14.34 1.44 10.60
CA ARG A 241 -14.66 2.85 10.86
C ARG A 241 -13.48 3.61 11.47
N ASN A 242 -12.84 3.04 12.49
CA ASN A 242 -11.75 3.70 13.21
C ASN A 242 -10.47 3.84 12.37
N SER A 243 -10.33 3.05 11.31
CA SER A 243 -9.15 3.05 10.45
C SER A 243 -9.32 3.79 9.14
N GLU A 244 -10.49 4.40 8.88
CA GLU A 244 -10.79 5.07 7.60
C GLU A 244 -9.75 6.12 7.20
N PHE A 245 -9.21 6.84 8.19
CA PHE A 245 -8.17 7.84 7.95
C PHE A 245 -6.87 7.26 7.35
N LYS A 246 -6.61 5.95 7.53
CA LYS A 246 -5.42 5.28 6.99
C LYS A 246 -5.54 4.96 5.50
N ARG A 247 -6.77 4.94 4.94
CA ARG A 247 -7.05 4.59 3.54
C ARG A 247 -7.21 5.81 2.62
N LYS A 248 -7.12 7.02 3.17
CA LYS A 248 -7.38 8.27 2.46
C LYS A 248 -6.19 9.20 2.53
N LEU A 249 -6.12 10.11 1.55
CA LEU A 249 -5.30 11.30 1.68
C LEU A 249 -5.79 12.14 2.87
N PRO A 250 -4.90 12.91 3.51
CA PRO A 250 -5.32 13.82 4.57
C PRO A 250 -6.38 14.80 4.04
N PRO A 251 -7.37 15.20 4.87
CA PRO A 251 -8.35 16.20 4.46
C PRO A 251 -7.65 17.54 4.19
N ILE A 252 -7.94 18.14 3.04
CA ILE A 252 -7.41 19.45 2.63
C ILE A 252 -8.54 20.48 2.65
N ALA A 253 -8.34 21.60 3.34
CA ALA A 253 -9.30 22.70 3.34
C ALA A 253 -9.42 23.28 1.92
N LYS A 254 -10.61 23.15 1.31
CA LYS A 254 -10.85 23.62 -0.06
C LYS A 254 -11.14 25.13 -0.06
N LEU A 255 -10.18 25.90 -0.57
CA LEU A 255 -10.30 27.36 -0.75
C LEU A 255 -10.46 27.78 -2.21
N SER A 256 -10.10 26.90 -3.16
CA SER A 256 -10.14 27.17 -4.60
C SER A 256 -11.13 26.23 -5.31
N LEU A 257 -11.38 26.50 -6.60
CA LEU A 257 -12.30 25.69 -7.42
C LEU A 257 -11.86 24.23 -7.58
N ARG A 258 -10.55 23.96 -7.57
CA ARG A 258 -9.99 22.61 -7.82
C ARG A 258 -9.05 22.18 -6.69
N SER A 259 -9.50 21.23 -5.88
CA SER A 259 -8.72 20.57 -4.83
C SER A 259 -7.92 19.38 -5.36
N VAL A 260 -6.71 19.17 -4.82
CA VAL A 260 -5.88 17.99 -5.12
C VAL A 260 -6.55 16.73 -4.55
N GLY A 261 -6.54 15.64 -5.32
CA GLY A 261 -7.09 14.34 -4.91
C GLY A 261 -8.59 14.14 -5.18
N HIS A 262 -9.38 15.22 -5.27
CA HIS A 262 -10.80 15.14 -5.60
C HIS A 262 -11.14 15.79 -6.96
N ASP A 263 -10.64 17.01 -7.24
CA ASP A 263 -10.97 17.75 -8.46
C ASP A 263 -9.82 17.82 -9.49
N PHE A 264 -8.58 17.80 -9.01
CA PHE A 264 -7.38 17.79 -9.84
C PHE A 264 -6.85 16.37 -10.02
N LEU A 265 -7.50 15.64 -10.93
CA LEU A 265 -7.17 14.26 -11.26
C LEU A 265 -6.39 14.22 -12.58
N TYR A 266 -5.14 13.80 -12.50
CA TYR A 266 -4.34 13.37 -13.66
C TYR A 266 -4.09 11.87 -13.54
N PRO A 267 -3.90 11.16 -14.67
CA PRO A 267 -3.44 9.77 -14.61
C PRO A 267 -2.16 9.68 -13.77
N TYR A 268 -1.98 8.56 -13.06
CA TYR A 268 -0.81 8.30 -12.21
C TYR A 268 0.54 8.22 -13.00
N SER A 269 0.54 8.52 -14.30
CA SER A 269 1.70 8.54 -15.19
C SER A 269 2.51 9.84 -15.04
N GLY A 270 3.57 9.81 -14.25
CA GLY A 270 4.60 10.85 -14.16
C GLY A 270 6.00 10.25 -14.29
N ARG A 271 7.08 11.04 -14.48
CA ARG A 271 8.43 10.44 -14.55
C ARG A 271 8.79 9.79 -13.20
N GLY A 272 9.41 8.61 -13.24
CA GLY A 272 9.88 7.88 -12.05
C GLY A 272 10.90 8.65 -11.19
N PRO A 273 11.22 8.13 -9.99
CA PRO A 273 12.12 8.79 -9.04
C PRO A 273 13.52 8.92 -9.64
N GLY A 274 14.19 10.04 -9.40
CA GLY A 274 15.57 10.27 -9.86
C GLY A 274 15.74 10.74 -11.31
N VAL A 275 14.65 10.98 -12.05
CA VAL A 275 14.73 11.63 -13.37
C VAL A 275 14.74 13.14 -13.19
N THR A 276 15.88 13.80 -13.47
CA THR A 276 15.96 15.27 -13.50
C THR A 276 14.99 15.84 -14.55
N PRO A 277 14.46 17.07 -14.37
CA PRO A 277 13.60 17.73 -15.36
C PRO A 277 14.39 18.11 -16.63
N GLY A 278 14.81 17.12 -17.42
CA GLY A 278 15.40 17.29 -18.74
C GLY A 278 14.30 17.29 -19.81
N SER A 279 14.07 18.47 -20.40
CA SER A 279 13.40 18.74 -21.68
C SER A 279 12.39 17.69 -22.15
N ALA A 280 11.20 17.62 -21.53
CA ALA A 280 10.04 17.20 -22.31
C ALA A 280 9.43 18.46 -22.92
N SER A 281 9.36 18.48 -24.24
CA SER A 281 8.46 19.36 -24.98
C SER A 281 7.08 19.29 -24.32
N ALA A 282 6.62 20.44 -23.84
CA ALA A 282 5.28 20.63 -23.30
C ALA A 282 4.25 20.43 -24.41
N VAL A 283 3.93 19.18 -24.72
CA VAL A 283 2.74 18.85 -25.50
C VAL A 283 1.59 18.69 -24.50
N LEU A 284 1.12 19.79 -23.90
CA LEU A 284 -0.27 19.90 -23.44
C LEU A 284 -0.70 21.30 -22.99
N VAL A 285 -0.66 22.29 -23.87
CA VAL A 285 -1.72 23.32 -23.93
C VAL A 285 -1.90 23.68 -25.41
N ARG A 286 -2.71 22.92 -26.16
CA ARG A 286 -3.31 23.48 -27.37
C ARG A 286 -4.28 24.56 -26.88
N LYS A 287 -3.84 25.82 -26.93
CA LYS A 287 -4.72 26.97 -26.78
C LYS A 287 -5.87 26.79 -27.77
N HIS A 288 -7.09 26.62 -27.28
CA HIS A 288 -8.26 27.02 -28.03
C HIS A 288 -8.08 28.51 -28.34
N LYS A 289 -7.63 28.84 -29.55
CA LYS A 289 -7.89 30.15 -30.17
C LYS A 289 -9.39 30.19 -30.40
N THR A 290 -10.16 30.57 -29.40
CA THR A 290 -11.49 31.13 -29.62
C THR A 290 -11.28 32.46 -30.34
N ARG A 291 -11.62 32.48 -31.63
CA ARG A 291 -11.98 33.71 -32.35
C ARG A 291 -13.16 34.32 -31.58
N ALA A 292 -12.91 35.39 -30.86
CA ALA A 292 -13.94 36.33 -30.44
C ALA A 292 -13.55 37.69 -31.03
N SER A 293 -14.01 37.91 -32.26
CA SER A 293 -14.15 39.23 -32.86
C SER A 293 -15.23 40.00 -32.10
N GLY A 294 -14.92 41.22 -31.67
CA GLY A 294 -15.91 42.18 -31.18
C GLY A 294 -15.55 42.79 -29.83
N GLU A 295 -14.79 43.89 -29.86
CA GLU A 295 -14.71 44.83 -28.73
C GLU A 295 -16.11 45.39 -28.43
N PRO A 296 -16.56 45.42 -27.16
CA PRO A 296 -17.66 46.30 -26.77
C PRO A 296 -17.09 47.67 -26.40
N LYS A 297 -17.42 48.68 -27.21
CA LYS A 297 -17.21 50.10 -26.90
C LYS A 297 -17.87 50.45 -25.58
N ALA A 298 -17.09 50.98 -24.63
CA ALA A 298 -17.60 51.60 -23.42
C ALA A 298 -18.48 52.82 -23.77
N ARG A 299 -19.73 52.84 -23.30
CA ARG A 299 -20.58 54.04 -23.28
C ARG A 299 -20.33 54.81 -21.98
N PRO A 300 -20.23 56.15 -22.00
CA PRO A 300 -20.16 56.93 -20.77
C PRO A 300 -21.51 56.92 -20.05
N LEU A 301 -21.46 56.75 -18.72
CA LEU A 301 -22.59 56.97 -17.82
C LEU A 301 -22.81 58.48 -17.68
N THR A 302 -23.90 58.99 -18.25
CA THR A 302 -24.42 60.33 -17.97
C THR A 302 -25.11 60.33 -16.61
N THR A 303 -24.64 61.21 -15.72
CA THR A 303 -25.27 61.59 -14.47
C THR A 303 -26.60 62.29 -14.74
N GLY A 304 -27.71 61.65 -14.40
CA GLY A 304 -29.06 62.25 -14.40
C GLY A 304 -29.49 62.52 -12.97
N GLU A 305 -29.75 63.79 -12.70
CA GLU A 305 -30.06 64.39 -11.41
C GLU A 305 -31.42 63.98 -10.83
N ASN A 306 -31.52 64.17 -9.52
CA ASN A 306 -32.66 63.95 -8.64
C ASN A 306 -33.75 65.03 -8.80
N LYS A 307 -35.00 64.57 -8.61
CA LYS A 307 -36.16 65.26 -7.98
C LYS A 307 -36.96 66.31 -8.77
N PRO A 308 -38.21 66.62 -8.36
CA PRO A 308 -38.94 66.19 -7.14
C PRO A 308 -39.97 65.08 -7.33
#